data_AF-A0A0R2FT05-F1
#
_entry.id   AF-A0A0R2FT05-F1
#
_cell.length_a   1.000
_cell.length_b   1.000
_cell.length_c   1.000
_cell.angle_alpha   90.00
_cell.angle_beta   90.00
_cell.angle_gamma   90.00
#
_symmetry.space_group_name_H-M   'P 1'
#
loop_
_entity.id
_entity.type
_entity.pdbx_description
1 polymer ?
#
loop_
_entity_poly.entity_id
_entity_poly.type
_entity_poly.pdbx_seq_one_letter_code
_entity_poly.pdbx_strand_id
1 'polypeptide(L)'
;MSDEKRRFRAKIAGDDYTIIGNSTDEHMDTVVSLVEEQFEEIQRLMPGLSKERAAVLLAINAVSDQLYKEEEIEKLQALLDSRGK
;
A
#
# COMPACT_ATOMS: atom_id res chain seq x y z
N MET A 1 1.90 17.69 20.86
CA MET A 1 2.06 18.47 19.62
C MET A 1 1.12 17.84 18.61
N SER A 2 0.25 18.60 17.98
CA SER A 2 -0.71 18.06 17.01
C SER A 2 0.06 17.60 15.78
N ASP A 3 0.03 16.29 15.48
CA ASP A 3 0.48 15.77 14.20
C ASP A 3 -0.27 16.51 13.09
N GLU A 4 0.43 17.40 12.39
CA GLU A 4 -0.16 18.22 11.35
C GLU A 4 -0.35 17.34 10.11
N LYS A 5 -1.62 16.99 9.85
CA LYS A 5 -2.00 16.22 8.67
C LYS A 5 -1.57 16.96 7.41
N ARG A 6 -0.75 16.31 6.59
CA ARG A 6 -0.33 16.80 5.29
C ARG A 6 -1.27 16.34 4.19
N ARG A 7 -1.31 17.12 3.11
CA ARG A 7 -2.10 16.83 1.91
C ARG A 7 -1.16 16.51 0.76
N PHE A 8 -1.36 15.35 0.15
CA PHE A 8 -0.59 14.85 -0.99
C PHE A 8 -1.49 14.79 -2.22
N ARG A 9 -0.99 15.24 -3.36
CA ARG A 9 -1.66 15.09 -4.66
C ARG A 9 -1.00 13.94 -5.40
N ALA A 10 -1.81 13.00 -5.86
CA ALA A 10 -1.36 11.80 -6.55
C ALA A 10 -2.19 11.60 -7.82
N LYS A 11 -1.59 10.99 -8.83
CA LYS A 11 -2.31 10.52 -10.02
C LYS A 11 -2.22 9.00 -10.04
N ILE A 12 -3.37 8.33 -9.97
CA ILE A 12 -3.45 6.86 -9.91
C ILE A 12 -4.47 6.42 -10.95
N ALA A 13 -4.15 5.42 -11.76
CA ALA A 13 -5.00 4.89 -12.83
C ALA A 13 -5.51 5.97 -13.80
N GLY A 14 -4.75 7.06 -13.96
CA GLY A 14 -5.13 8.21 -14.79
C GLY A 14 -5.99 9.27 -14.09
N ASP A 15 -6.43 9.05 -12.86
CA ASP A 15 -7.31 9.94 -12.09
C ASP A 15 -6.54 10.68 -10.98
N ASP A 16 -6.94 11.92 -10.68
CA ASP A 16 -6.31 12.75 -9.65
C ASP A 16 -6.92 12.49 -8.26
N TYR A 17 -6.06 12.24 -7.28
CA TYR A 17 -6.42 11.99 -5.89
C TYR A 17 -5.76 12.99 -4.94
N THR A 18 -6.45 13.28 -3.84
CA THR A 18 -5.91 14.03 -2.71
C THR A 18 -5.89 13.14 -1.47
N ILE A 19 -4.70 12.77 -1.01
CA ILE A 19 -4.47 11.89 0.13
C ILE A 19 -4.13 12.76 1.35
N ILE A 20 -4.71 12.46 2.51
CA ILE A 20 -4.44 13.19 3.76
C ILE A 20 -3.81 12.22 4.77
N GLY A 21 -2.62 12.53 5.28
CA GLY A 21 -1.90 11.66 6.21
C GLY A 21 -0.73 12.33 6.91
N ASN A 22 -0.11 11.61 7.84
CA ASN A 22 1.02 12.12 8.64
C ASN A 22 2.40 11.70 8.05
N SER A 23 2.41 10.84 7.03
CA SER A 23 3.63 10.32 6.38
C SER A 23 4.45 11.40 5.69
N THR A 24 5.73 11.13 5.42
CA THR A 24 6.60 12.02 4.62
C THR A 24 6.21 12.02 3.15
N ASP A 25 6.59 13.09 2.44
CA ASP A 25 6.39 13.24 1.00
C ASP A 25 7.06 12.07 0.26
N GLU A 26 8.31 11.75 0.59
CA GLU A 26 9.05 10.60 0.04
C GLU A 26 8.34 9.25 0.24
N HIS A 27 7.77 9.03 1.43
CA HIS A 27 6.99 7.83 1.72
C HIS A 27 5.73 7.78 0.86
N MET A 28 5.01 8.90 0.74
CA MET A 28 3.78 8.95 -0.05
C MET A 28 4.06 8.80 -1.54
N ASP A 29 5.13 9.40 -2.06
CA ASP A 29 5.56 9.22 -3.46
C ASP A 29 5.86 7.75 -3.77
N THR A 30 6.49 7.05 -2.81
CA THR A 30 6.75 5.61 -2.92
C THR A 30 5.44 4.81 -2.93
N VAL A 31 4.50 5.13 -2.04
CA VAL A 31 3.18 4.48 -1.99
C VAL A 31 2.43 4.66 -3.31
N VAL A 32 2.37 5.89 -3.83
CA VAL A 32 1.70 6.19 -5.10
C VAL A 32 2.33 5.44 -6.26
N SER A 33 3.66 5.40 -6.32
CA SER A 33 4.39 4.68 -7.38
C SER A 33 4.10 3.18 -7.35
N LEU A 34 4.10 2.57 -6.17
CA LEU A 34 3.80 1.14 -6.00
C LEU A 34 2.34 0.81 -6.36
N VAL A 35 1.40 1.67 -5.96
CA VAL A 35 -0.02 1.52 -6.30
C VAL A 35 -0.22 1.58 -7.80
N GLU A 36 0.40 2.55 -8.49
CA GLU A 36 0.30 2.66 -9.94
C GLU A 36 0.92 1.44 -10.65
N GLU A 37 2.11 1.00 -10.24
CA GLU A 37 2.79 -0.15 -10.81
C GLU A 37 1.95 -1.43 -10.72
N GLN A 38 1.40 -1.72 -9.54
CA GLN A 38 0.54 -2.90 -9.34
C GLN A 38 -0.79 -2.78 -10.08
N PHE A 39 -1.37 -1.58 -10.14
CA PHE A 39 -2.60 -1.34 -10.91
C PHE A 39 -2.36 -1.60 -12.40
N GLU A 40 -1.27 -1.06 -12.96
CA GLU A 40 -0.89 -1.31 -14.35
C GLU A 40 -0.60 -2.80 -14.60
N GLU A 41 0.04 -3.50 -13.66
CA GLU A 41 0.27 -4.94 -13.77
C GLU A 41 -1.03 -5.73 -13.87
N ILE A 42 -2.01 -5.43 -13.01
CA ILE A 42 -3.34 -6.05 -13.05
C ILE A 42 -4.00 -5.80 -14.42
N GLN A 43 -3.93 -4.56 -14.92
CA GLN A 43 -4.47 -4.19 -16.23
C GLN A 43 -3.75 -4.90 -17.39
N ARG A 44 -2.42 -5.08 -17.31
CA ARG A 44 -1.65 -5.84 -18.32
C ARG A 44 -2.01 -7.31 -18.33
N LEU A 45 -2.18 -7.93 -17.15
CA LEU A 45 -2.55 -9.34 -17.02
C LEU A 45 -4.02 -9.60 -17.37
N MET A 46 -4.89 -8.60 -17.15
CA MET A 46 -6.33 -8.69 -17.38
C MET A 46 -6.86 -7.48 -18.17
N PRO A 47 -6.57 -7.34 -19.48
CA PRO A 47 -6.88 -6.13 -20.27
C PRO A 47 -8.37 -5.78 -20.38
N GLY A 48 -9.28 -6.74 -20.13
CA GLY A 48 -10.73 -6.53 -20.15
C GLY A 48 -11.32 -6.16 -18.78
N LEU A 49 -10.50 -6.05 -17.74
CA LEU A 49 -10.96 -5.77 -16.38
C LEU A 49 -11.21 -4.27 -16.22
N SER A 50 -12.40 -3.90 -15.73
CA SER A 50 -12.68 -2.49 -15.44
C SER A 50 -11.74 -1.93 -14.37
N LYS A 51 -11.50 -0.62 -14.40
CA LYS A 51 -10.64 0.06 -13.41
C LYS A 51 -11.10 -0.18 -11.98
N GLU A 52 -12.42 -0.19 -11.75
CA GLU A 52 -13.01 -0.42 -10.43
C GLU A 52 -12.70 -1.82 -9.92
N ARG A 53 -12.83 -2.84 -10.79
CA ARG A 53 -12.52 -4.22 -10.41
C ARG A 53 -11.01 -4.42 -10.20
N ALA A 54 -10.17 -3.76 -10.99
CA ALA A 54 -8.73 -3.77 -10.79
C ALA A 54 -8.34 -3.12 -9.45
N ALA A 55 -8.95 -1.98 -9.09
CA ALA A 55 -8.74 -1.32 -7.80
C ALA A 55 -9.18 -2.20 -6.62
N VAL A 56 -10.30 -2.94 -6.76
CA VAL A 56 -10.74 -3.89 -5.74
C VAL A 56 -9.74 -5.05 -5.61
N LEU A 57 -9.24 -5.63 -6.70
CA LEU A 57 -8.22 -6.68 -6.64
C LEU A 57 -6.92 -6.17 -6.01
N LEU A 58 -6.49 -4.96 -6.35
CA LEU A 58 -5.34 -4.31 -5.74
C LEU A 58 -5.52 -4.18 -4.23
N ALA A 59 -6.69 -3.74 -3.77
CA ALA A 59 -6.99 -3.61 -2.35
C ALA A 59 -6.98 -4.97 -1.63
N ILE A 60 -7.55 -6.02 -2.25
CA ILE A 60 -7.51 -7.38 -1.69
C ILE A 60 -6.08 -7.88 -1.57
N ASN A 61 -5.26 -7.70 -2.61
CA ASN A 61 -3.86 -8.10 -2.59
C ASN A 61 -3.06 -7.34 -1.53
N ALA A 62 -3.25 -6.02 -1.43
CA ALA A 62 -2.59 -5.20 -0.42
C ALA A 62 -2.95 -5.62 1.02
N VAL A 63 -4.22 -5.95 1.29
CA VAL A 63 -4.64 -6.46 2.60
C VAL A 63 -4.06 -7.86 2.86
N SER A 64 -3.99 -8.72 1.85
CA SER A 64 -3.36 -10.04 1.98
C SER A 64 -1.87 -9.92 2.32
N ASP A 65 -1.15 -9.04 1.64
CA ASP A 65 0.26 -8.75 1.91
C ASP A 65 0.47 -8.17 3.30
N GLN A 66 -0.45 -7.31 3.77
CA GLN A 66 -0.41 -6.79 5.13
C GLN A 66 -0.49 -7.93 6.16
N LEU A 67 -1.42 -8.87 5.99
CA LEU A 67 -1.57 -10.01 6.90
C LEU A 67 -0.31 -10.88 6.91
N TYR A 68 0.29 -11.18 5.74
CA TYR A 68 1.54 -11.93 5.68
C TYR A 68 2.70 -11.22 6.40
N LYS A 69 2.80 -9.89 6.27
CA LYS A 69 3.81 -9.09 6.97
C LYS A 69 3.58 -9.06 8.48
N GLU A 70 2.32 -8.97 8.93
CA GLU A 70 1.97 -9.05 10.35
C GLU A 70 2.37 -10.40 10.94
N GLU A 71 2.05 -11.51 10.27
CA GLU A 71 2.48 -12.86 10.69
C GLU A 71 4.01 -13.01 10.76
N GLU A 72 4.74 -12.42 9.82
CA GLU A 72 6.21 -12.44 9.83
C GLU A 72 6.78 -11.63 11.00
N ILE A 73 6.21 -10.45 11.27
CA ILE A 73 6.58 -9.62 12.42
C ILE A 73 6.38 -10.40 13.73
N GLU A 74 5.23 -11.05 13.90
CA GLU A 74 4.94 -11.86 15.09
C GLU A 74 5.94 -13.00 15.27
N LYS A 75 6.27 -13.70 14.18
CA LYS A 75 7.30 -14.77 14.19
C LYS A 75 8.66 -14.24 14.60
N LEU A 76 9.08 -13.10 14.05
CA LEU A 76 10.37 -12.48 14.37
C LEU A 76 10.42 -12.01 15.83
N GLN A 77 9.34 -11.43 16.35
CA GLN A 77 9.23 -11.04 17.77
C GLN A 77 9.36 -12.24 18.70
N ALA A 78 8.63 -13.34 18.43
CA ALA A 78 8.71 -14.56 19.21
C ALA A 78 10.15 -15.14 19.22
N LEU A 79 10.86 -15.08 18.10
CA LEU A 79 12.26 -15.51 18.02
C LEU A 79 13.19 -14.62 18.86
N LEU A 80 13.02 -13.30 18.83
CA LEU A 80 13.81 -12.37 19.64
C LEU A 80 13.58 -12.60 21.15
N ASP A 81 12.33 -12.81 21.55
CA ASP A 81 11.97 -13.09 22.95
C ASP A 81 12.55 -14.42 23.43
N SER A 82 12.59 -15.43 22.56
CA SER A 82 13.17 -16.74 22.88
C SER A 82 14.71 -16.72 23.01
N ARG A 83 15.39 -15.78 22.34
CA ARG A 83 16.85 -15.59 22.39
C ARG A 83 17.31 -14.71 23.55
N GLY A 84 16.41 -13.91 24.13
CA GLY A 84 16.67 -13.07 25.30
C GLY A 84 16.52 -13.79 26.65
N LYS A 85 16.15 -15.08 26.64
CA LYS A 85 16.10 -15.97 27.81
C LYS A 85 17.26 -16.95 27.78
#